data_AF-A0AB35YN33-F1
#
_entry.id   AF-A0AB35YN33-F1
#
_cell.length_a   1.000
_cell.length_b   1.000
_cell.length_c   1.000
_cell.angle_alpha   90.00
_cell.angle_beta   90.00
_cell.angle_gamma   90.00
#
_symmetry.space_group_name_H-M   'P 1'
#
loop_
_entity.id
_entity.type
_entity.pdbx_description
1 polymer ?
#
loop_
_entity_poly.entity_id
_entity_poly.type
_entity_poly.pdbx_seq_one_letter_code
_entity_poly.pdbx_strand_id
1 'polypeptide(L)'
;MKLHDELIQVENEEIVQEHMLEQSTQLPVKIELTNEQIAAWKAEHGKVFKTIIDDETYIWRRLRRREYVDAMSYRSEENPDANVYLRQNIIASIVTLYPSDMSERIEEYAGLAGEISDRAILKSGFDASETEEL
;
A
#
# COMPACT_ATOMS: atom_id res chain seq x y z
N MET A 1 2.51 -25.17 48.80
CA MET A 1 1.56 -24.91 47.69
C MET A 1 1.76 -23.49 47.13
N LYS A 2 3.00 -23.08 46.87
CA LYS A 2 3.34 -21.79 46.23
C LYS A 2 4.44 -21.98 45.18
N LEU A 3 5.41 -22.86 45.46
CA LEU A 3 6.45 -23.22 44.48
C LEU A 3 5.93 -23.94 43.21
N HIS A 4 4.82 -24.69 43.29
CA HIS A 4 4.29 -25.39 42.12
C HIS A 4 3.59 -24.44 41.14
N ASP A 5 2.93 -23.39 41.65
CA ASP A 5 2.21 -22.43 40.82
C ASP A 5 3.18 -21.46 40.11
N GLU A 6 4.30 -21.12 40.75
CA GLU A 6 5.37 -20.30 40.14
C GLU A 6 6.07 -21.03 38.99
N LEU A 7 6.34 -22.34 39.11
CA LEU A 7 6.96 -23.13 38.03
C LEU A 7 6.07 -23.24 36.79
N ILE A 8 4.76 -23.41 36.98
CA ILE A 8 3.78 -23.49 35.88
C ILE A 8 3.64 -22.12 35.19
N GLN A 9 3.77 -21.01 35.92
CA GLN A 9 3.75 -19.67 35.32
C GLN A 9 4.98 -19.42 34.43
N VAL A 10 6.17 -19.82 34.88
CA VAL A 10 7.41 -19.63 34.10
C VAL A 10 7.42 -20.46 32.82
N GLU A 11 7.01 -21.74 32.88
CA GLU A 11 6.93 -22.60 31.69
C GLU A 11 5.92 -22.07 30.65
N ASN A 12 4.80 -21.49 31.09
CA ASN A 12 3.82 -20.90 30.18
C ASN A 12 4.32 -19.59 29.53
N GLU A 13 5.11 -18.78 30.23
CA GLU A 13 5.69 -17.56 29.66
C GLU A 13 6.78 -17.86 28.63
N GLU A 14 7.62 -18.87 28.86
CA GLU A 14 8.63 -19.31 27.89
C GLU A 14 8.00 -19.89 26.62
N ILE A 15 6.95 -20.71 26.74
CA ILE A 15 6.23 -21.26 25.58
C ILE A 15 5.56 -20.14 24.76
N VAL A 16 4.99 -19.12 25.41
CA VAL A 16 4.39 -17.98 24.71
C VAL A 16 5.45 -17.16 23.99
N GLN A 17 6.64 -16.97 24.59
CA GLN A 17 7.74 -16.26 23.94
C GLN A 17 8.31 -17.05 22.75
N GLU A 18 8.47 -18.37 22.88
CA GLU A 18 8.96 -19.23 21.80
C GLU A 18 7.98 -19.25 20.62
N HIS A 19 6.67 -19.32 20.88
CA HIS A 19 5.62 -19.26 19.86
C HIS A 19 5.50 -17.87 19.20
N MET A 20 5.82 -16.79 19.92
CA MET A 20 5.85 -15.43 19.35
C MET A 20 7.09 -15.17 18.50
N LEU A 21 8.22 -15.85 18.78
CA LEU A 21 9.43 -15.76 17.97
C LEU A 21 9.32 -16.52 16.65
N GLU A 22 8.66 -17.67 16.62
CA GLU A 22 8.48 -18.47 15.40
C GLU A 22 7.59 -17.82 14.33
N GLN A 23 6.75 -16.84 14.70
CA GLN A 23 5.91 -16.09 13.72
C GLN A 23 6.64 -14.93 13.04
N SER A 24 7.90 -14.64 13.39
CA SER A 24 8.61 -13.43 12.92
C SER A 24 9.74 -13.66 11.90
N THR A 25 10.00 -14.90 11.47
CA THR A 25 11.13 -15.20 10.55
C THR A 25 10.70 -15.66 9.16
N GLN A 26 9.62 -15.13 8.62
CA GLN A 26 9.42 -15.17 7.17
C GLN A 26 9.99 -13.88 6.58
N LEU A 27 11.27 -13.94 6.20
CA LEU A 27 11.87 -12.95 5.31
C LEU A 27 10.90 -12.72 4.15
N PRO A 28 10.61 -11.46 3.78
CA PRO A 28 9.65 -11.18 2.71
C PRO A 28 10.12 -11.92 1.47
N VAL A 29 9.29 -12.84 0.98
CA VAL A 29 9.53 -13.51 -0.29
C VAL A 29 9.66 -12.41 -1.32
N LYS A 30 10.89 -12.15 -1.77
CA LYS A 30 11.16 -11.15 -2.80
C LYS A 30 10.57 -11.68 -4.10
N ILE A 31 9.31 -11.36 -4.35
CA ILE A 31 8.63 -11.74 -5.59
C ILE A 31 9.35 -11.00 -6.72
N GLU A 32 10.12 -11.72 -7.52
CA GLU A 32 10.71 -11.16 -8.73
C GLU A 32 9.61 -10.99 -9.78
N LEU A 33 9.23 -9.74 -10.03
CA LEU A 33 8.31 -9.36 -11.10
C LEU A 33 8.84 -9.86 -12.45
N THR A 34 8.06 -10.67 -13.15
CA THR A 34 8.50 -11.22 -14.44
C THR A 34 8.35 -10.19 -15.56
N ASN A 35 9.17 -10.32 -16.60
CA ASN A 35 9.05 -9.46 -17.78
C ASN A 35 7.70 -9.63 -18.48
N GLU A 36 7.13 -10.85 -18.45
CA GLU A 36 5.81 -11.16 -18.99
C GLU A 36 4.70 -10.43 -18.22
N GLN A 37 4.76 -10.39 -16.89
CA GLN A 37 3.82 -9.64 -16.06
C GLN A 37 3.87 -8.13 -16.37
N ILE A 38 5.08 -7.57 -16.43
CA ILE A 38 5.28 -6.15 -16.76
C ILE A 38 4.77 -5.86 -18.18
N ALA A 39 5.01 -6.76 -19.14
CA ALA A 39 4.52 -6.62 -20.51
C ALA A 39 2.99 -6.66 -20.58
N ALA A 40 2.34 -7.56 -19.84
CA ALA A 40 0.89 -7.64 -19.75
C ALA A 40 0.27 -6.35 -19.20
N TRP A 41 0.81 -5.82 -18.10
CA TRP A 41 0.33 -4.55 -17.54
C TRP A 41 0.53 -3.37 -18.49
N LYS A 42 1.65 -3.33 -19.22
CA LYS A 42 1.88 -2.32 -20.25
C LYS A 42 0.90 -2.45 -21.41
N ALA A 43 0.55 -3.66 -21.81
CA ALA A 43 -0.46 -3.88 -22.85
C ALA A 43 -1.85 -3.41 -22.40
N GLU A 44 -2.23 -3.63 -21.15
CA GLU A 44 -3.55 -3.26 -20.62
C GLU A 44 -3.67 -1.77 -20.27
N HIS A 45 -2.62 -1.19 -19.68
CA HIS A 45 -2.67 0.14 -19.08
C HIS A 45 -1.80 1.18 -19.79
N GLY A 46 -1.01 0.75 -20.78
CA GLY A 46 -0.05 1.59 -21.47
C GLY A 46 1.20 1.84 -20.63
N LYS A 47 1.32 3.04 -20.05
CA LYS A 47 2.47 3.39 -19.21
C LYS A 47 2.25 2.87 -17.79
N VAL A 48 3.22 2.10 -17.31
CA VAL A 48 3.35 1.67 -15.91
C VAL A 48 4.61 2.28 -15.31
N PHE A 49 4.59 2.50 -14.01
CA PHE A 49 5.63 3.16 -13.26
C PHE A 49 6.07 2.27 -12.11
N LYS A 50 7.35 2.39 -11.74
CA LYS A 50 7.93 1.75 -10.57
C LYS A 50 8.33 2.82 -9.56
N THR A 51 8.03 2.56 -8.30
CA THR A 51 8.55 3.34 -7.17
C THR A 51 9.10 2.37 -6.14
N ILE A 52 10.18 2.74 -5.47
CA ILE A 52 10.73 1.99 -4.34
C ILE A 52 10.50 2.83 -3.09
N ILE A 53 9.82 2.28 -2.10
CA ILE A 53 9.52 2.92 -0.81
C ILE A 53 9.94 1.92 0.25
N ASP A 54 10.85 2.32 1.14
CA ASP A 54 11.41 1.46 2.20
C ASP A 54 11.88 0.08 1.68
N ASP A 55 12.69 0.09 0.62
CA ASP A 55 13.20 -1.09 -0.09
C ASP A 55 12.14 -2.02 -0.73
N GLU A 56 10.85 -1.71 -0.60
CA GLU A 56 9.76 -2.42 -1.24
C GLU A 56 9.42 -1.81 -2.62
N THR A 57 9.13 -2.68 -3.59
CA THR A 57 8.79 -2.27 -4.95
C THR A 57 7.28 -2.11 -5.11
N TYR A 58 6.87 -0.96 -5.64
CA TYR A 58 5.49 -0.67 -6.01
C TYR A 58 5.40 -0.43 -7.51
N ILE A 59 4.50 -1.15 -8.18
CA ILE A 59 4.18 -0.96 -9.60
C ILE A 59 2.76 -0.41 -9.70
N TRP A 60 2.61 0.66 -10.46
CA TRP A 60 1.33 1.35 -10.57
C TRP A 60 1.15 1.96 -11.97
N ARG A 61 -0.09 2.30 -12.29
CA ARG A 61 -0.49 2.90 -13.57
C ARG A 61 -1.06 4.30 -13.39
N ARG A 62 -1.26 5.02 -14.49
CA ARG A 62 -2.02 6.29 -14.45
C ARG A 62 -3.45 6.05 -13.95
N LEU A 63 -3.94 7.01 -13.18
CA LEU A 63 -5.33 7.15 -12.80
C LEU A 63 -6.14 7.62 -14.02
N ARG A 64 -7.22 6.92 -14.35
CA ARG A 64 -8.12 7.31 -15.45
C ARG A 64 -9.06 8.40 -14.96
N ARG A 65 -9.54 9.26 -15.87
CA ARG A 65 -10.45 10.37 -15.52
C ARG A 65 -11.71 9.90 -14.80
N ARG A 66 -12.32 8.79 -15.26
CA ARG A 66 -13.51 8.21 -14.61
C ARG A 66 -13.21 7.78 -13.17
N GLU A 67 -12.10 7.09 -12.95
CA GLU A 67 -11.69 6.62 -11.62
C GLU A 67 -11.40 7.79 -10.66
N TYR A 68 -10.79 8.87 -11.16
CA TYR A 68 -10.59 10.09 -10.39
C TYR A 68 -11.93 10.70 -9.95
N VAL A 69 -12.88 10.84 -10.88
CA VAL A 69 -14.21 11.39 -10.58
C VAL A 69 -14.95 10.49 -9.59
N ASP A 70 -14.89 9.18 -9.80
CA ASP A 70 -15.49 8.18 -8.91
C ASP A 70 -14.88 8.31 -7.50
N ALA A 71 -13.55 8.34 -7.36
CA ALA A 71 -12.87 8.52 -6.08
C ALA A 71 -13.27 9.83 -5.37
N MET A 72 -13.34 10.94 -6.11
CA MET A 72 -13.71 12.25 -5.56
C MET A 72 -15.18 12.35 -5.13
N SER A 73 -16.03 11.45 -5.60
CA SER A 73 -17.43 11.36 -5.20
C SER A 73 -17.61 10.77 -3.79
N TYR A 74 -16.64 9.96 -3.32
CA TYR A 74 -16.69 9.39 -1.98
C TYR A 74 -16.51 10.47 -0.91
N ARG A 75 -17.39 10.40 0.09
CA ARG A 75 -17.41 11.27 1.26
C ARG A 75 -17.88 10.48 2.47
N SER A 76 -17.18 10.62 3.59
CA SER A 76 -17.65 10.26 4.91
C SER A 76 -18.52 11.39 5.44
N GLU A 77 -19.77 11.07 5.76
CA GLU A 77 -20.69 11.99 6.43
C GLU A 77 -20.34 12.12 7.93
N GLU A 78 -19.77 11.07 8.53
CA GLU A 78 -19.41 11.01 9.94
C GLU A 78 -18.11 11.76 10.26
N ASN A 79 -17.15 11.74 9.32
CA ASN A 79 -15.88 12.44 9.48
C ASN A 79 -15.45 13.11 8.16
N PRO A 80 -15.98 14.30 7.86
CA PRO A 80 -15.67 15.02 6.62
C PRO A 80 -14.19 15.39 6.46
N ASP A 81 -13.48 15.59 7.57
CA ASP A 81 -12.05 15.93 7.56
C ASP A 81 -11.20 14.73 7.10
N ALA A 82 -11.70 13.50 7.27
CA ALA A 82 -11.03 12.28 6.81
C ALA A 82 -11.22 12.00 5.30
N ASN A 83 -12.01 12.81 4.59
CA ASN A 83 -12.29 12.60 3.16
C ASN A 83 -11.03 12.59 2.29
N VAL A 84 -10.01 13.38 2.65
CA VAL A 84 -8.74 13.40 1.91
C VAL A 84 -8.06 12.03 1.98
N TYR A 85 -7.95 11.45 3.18
CA TYR A 85 -7.31 10.15 3.40
C TYR A 85 -8.11 9.02 2.75
N LEU A 86 -9.45 9.07 2.86
CA LEU A 86 -10.32 8.10 2.18
C LEU A 86 -10.06 8.06 0.67
N ARG A 87 -9.93 9.23 0.04
CA ARG A 87 -9.67 9.33 -1.40
C ARG A 87 -8.27 8.87 -1.77
N GLN A 88 -7.27 9.20 -0.95
CA GLN A 88 -5.90 8.71 -1.14
C GLN A 88 -5.87 7.18 -1.11
N ASN A 89 -6.55 6.55 -0.15
CA ASN A 89 -6.65 5.10 -0.05
C ASN A 89 -7.31 4.50 -1.30
N ILE A 90 -8.46 5.04 -1.72
CA ILE A 90 -9.17 4.57 -2.92
C ILE A 90 -8.28 4.68 -4.16
N ILE A 91 -7.64 5.83 -4.36
CA ILE A 91 -6.78 6.05 -5.54
C ILE A 91 -5.60 5.10 -5.51
N ALA A 92 -4.88 5.01 -4.39
CA ALA A 92 -3.72 4.13 -4.25
C ALA A 92 -4.09 2.66 -4.52
N SER A 93 -5.21 2.17 -4.00
CA SER A 93 -5.67 0.80 -4.24
C SER A 93 -6.08 0.55 -5.70
N ILE A 94 -6.71 1.50 -6.38
CA ILE A 94 -7.16 1.32 -7.78
C ILE A 94 -6.00 1.34 -8.78
N VAL A 95 -4.96 2.13 -8.51
CA VAL A 95 -3.84 2.34 -9.45
C VAL A 95 -2.68 1.37 -9.25
N THR A 96 -2.58 0.74 -8.07
CA THR A 96 -1.50 -0.19 -7.75
C THR A 96 -1.75 -1.54 -8.42
N LEU A 97 -0.73 -2.02 -9.11
CA LEU A 97 -0.69 -3.33 -9.78
C LEU A 97 0.14 -4.33 -8.99
N TYR A 98 1.12 -3.83 -8.22
CA TYR A 98 1.93 -4.61 -7.30
C TYR A 98 2.39 -3.72 -6.13
N PRO A 99 2.37 -4.23 -4.88
CA PRO A 99 1.87 -5.56 -4.52
C PRO A 99 0.33 -5.62 -4.58
N SER A 100 -0.24 -6.83 -4.63
CA SER A 100 -1.69 -7.02 -4.77
C SER A 100 -2.48 -6.75 -3.48
N ASP A 101 -1.78 -6.76 -2.35
CA ASP A 101 -2.28 -6.56 -0.98
C ASP A 101 -2.19 -5.10 -0.53
N MET A 102 -2.43 -4.15 -1.45
CA MET A 102 -2.22 -2.71 -1.18
C MET A 102 -2.95 -2.20 0.07
N SER A 103 -4.13 -2.75 0.39
CA SER A 103 -4.87 -2.39 1.60
C SER A 103 -4.12 -2.73 2.90
N GLU A 104 -3.41 -3.86 2.94
CA GLU A 104 -2.61 -4.26 4.10
C GLU A 104 -1.40 -3.34 4.25
N ARG A 105 -0.74 -3.00 3.13
CA ARG A 105 0.38 -2.06 3.11
C ARG A 105 -0.01 -0.65 3.57
N ILE A 106 -1.22 -0.19 3.22
CA ILE A 106 -1.72 1.12 3.64
C ILE A 106 -1.95 1.16 5.16
N GLU A 107 -2.39 0.06 5.77
CA GLU A 107 -2.57 -0.03 7.22
C GLU A 107 -1.22 -0.05 7.95
N GLU A 108 -0.22 -0.74 7.38
CA GLU A 108 1.14 -0.83 7.94
C GLU A 108 1.89 0.51 7.82
N TYR A 109 1.72 1.22 6.69
CA TYR A 109 2.47 2.43 6.35
C TYR A 109 1.55 3.63 6.12
N ALA A 110 1.35 4.43 7.17
CA ALA A 110 0.41 5.56 7.16
C ALA A 110 0.58 6.56 5.99
N GLY A 111 1.81 6.78 5.53
CA GLY A 111 2.11 7.70 4.42
C GLY A 111 1.95 7.11 3.02
N LEU A 112 1.84 5.78 2.89
CA LEU A 112 1.96 5.09 1.60
C LEU A 112 0.85 5.48 0.61
N ALA A 113 -0.40 5.55 1.07
CA ALA A 113 -1.52 5.92 0.23
C ALA A 113 -1.36 7.34 -0.34
N GLY A 114 -0.93 8.30 0.48
CA GLY A 114 -0.64 9.66 0.04
C GLY A 114 0.45 9.69 -1.02
N GLU A 115 1.58 9.04 -0.73
CA GLU A 115 2.74 8.95 -1.62
C GLU A 115 2.41 8.34 -2.99
N ILE A 116 1.68 7.22 -3.05
CA ILE A 116 1.32 6.58 -4.33
C ILE A 116 0.24 7.40 -5.05
N SER A 117 -0.79 7.88 -4.35
CA SER A 117 -1.88 8.63 -4.97
C SER A 117 -1.42 9.95 -5.57
N ASP A 118 -0.55 10.71 -4.89
CA ASP A 118 0.00 11.97 -5.40
C ASP A 118 0.83 11.73 -6.67
N ARG A 119 1.73 10.75 -6.65
CA ARG A 119 2.50 10.37 -7.85
C ARG A 119 1.60 9.95 -9.00
N ALA A 120 0.56 9.18 -8.72
CA ALA A 120 -0.40 8.73 -9.71
C ALA A 120 -1.17 9.90 -10.32
N ILE A 121 -1.66 10.83 -9.51
CA ILE A 121 -2.35 12.05 -9.96
C ILE A 121 -1.43 12.89 -10.85
N LEU A 122 -0.22 13.22 -10.39
CA LEU A 122 0.73 14.03 -11.14
C LEU A 122 1.07 13.39 -12.50
N LYS A 123 1.42 12.10 -12.52
CA LYS A 123 1.72 11.38 -13.78
C LYS A 123 0.51 11.14 -14.66
N SER A 124 -0.71 11.38 -14.18
CA SER A 124 -1.95 11.31 -14.95
C SER A 124 -2.31 12.62 -15.67
N GLY A 125 -1.45 13.64 -15.59
CA GLY A 125 -1.60 14.89 -16.33
C GLY A 125 -2.15 16.06 -15.49
N PHE A 126 -2.09 15.95 -14.17
CA PHE A 126 -2.37 17.07 -13.26
C PHE A 126 -1.13 17.93 -12.99
N ASP A 127 0.04 17.46 -13.42
CA ASP A 127 1.28 18.24 -13.38
C ASP A 127 1.39 19.14 -14.62
N ALA A 128 1.67 20.42 -14.41
CA ALA A 128 1.90 21.39 -15.47
C ALA A 128 3.39 21.38 -15.82
N SER A 129 3.79 20.54 -16.78
CA SER A 129 5.21 20.38 -17.10
C SER A 129 5.84 21.63 -17.72
N GLU A 130 5.07 22.40 -18.50
CA GLU A 130 5.47 23.69 -19.08
C GLU A 130 4.22 24.57 -19.21
N THR A 131 4.26 25.79 -18.68
CA THR A 131 3.18 26.78 -18.82
C THR A 131 3.83 28.14 -18.99
N GLU A 132 3.55 28.79 -20.11
CA GLU A 132 3.90 30.19 -20.34
C GLU A 132 2.64 31.05 -20.27
N GLU A 133 2.75 32.23 -19.65
CA GLU A 133 1.75 33.27 -19.73
C GLU A 133 1.97 34.03 -21.05
N LEU A 134 0.94 34.10 -21.90
CA LEU A 134 0.97 34.81 -23.19
C LEU A 134 0.56 36.27 -23.05
#